data_AF-A0A353Y0Q1-F1
#
_entry.id   AF-A0A353Y0Q1-F1
#
_cell.length_a   1.000
_cell.length_b   1.000
_cell.length_c   1.000
_cell.angle_alpha   90.00
_cell.angle_beta   90.00
_cell.angle_gamma   90.00
#
_symmetry.space_group_name_H-M   'P 1'
#
loop_
_entity.id
_entity.type
_entity.pdbx_description
1 polymer ?
#
loop_
_entity_poly.entity_id
_entity_poly.type
_entity_poly.pdbx_seq_one_letter_code
_entity_poly.pdbx_strand_id
1 'polypeptide(L)'
;NDWTGNVFKHNQFIGNLTQIIVSGGKTANRNVWEGNYWSDYEGFDMDKDGIGDKPYELYSYADRIWRDLPYAQFFKGSPILETLDFLERLAPFTKPDMLVRDKKPMKEKFKQQQKKVEKKMDALQQLLDAQG
;
A
#
# COMPACT_ATOMS: atom_id res chain seq x y z
N ASN A 1 -15.60 -10.60 12.35
CA ASN A 1 -15.15 -11.13 11.05
C ASN A 1 -13.71 -11.57 11.12
N ASP A 2 -13.47 -12.87 10.92
CA ASP A 2 -12.15 -13.52 10.97
C ASP A 2 -11.79 -14.06 9.57
N TRP A 3 -11.45 -13.16 8.65
CA TRP A 3 -11.13 -13.55 7.27
C TRP A 3 -9.68 -14.02 7.22
N THR A 4 -9.46 -15.22 6.68
CA THR A 4 -8.15 -15.89 6.58
C THR A 4 -7.98 -16.52 5.20
N GLY A 5 -6.76 -16.92 4.84
CA GLY A 5 -6.48 -17.70 3.64
C GLY A 5 -6.15 -16.89 2.38
N ASN A 6 -6.10 -15.56 2.47
CA ASN A 6 -5.64 -14.73 1.36
C ASN A 6 -4.12 -14.60 1.36
N VAL A 7 -3.54 -14.49 0.17
CA VAL A 7 -2.10 -14.36 -0.05
C VAL A 7 -1.83 -13.13 -0.90
N PHE A 8 -1.23 -12.10 -0.28
CA PHE A 8 -0.83 -10.85 -0.92
C PHE A 8 0.68 -10.83 -1.03
N LYS A 9 1.20 -11.24 -2.20
CA LYS A 9 2.62 -11.20 -2.49
C LYS A 9 2.92 -10.46 -3.79
N HIS A 10 4.01 -9.69 -3.81
CA HIS A 10 4.49 -8.99 -5.00
C HIS A 10 3.46 -8.03 -5.62
N ASN A 11 2.60 -7.43 -4.79
CA ASN A 11 1.67 -6.37 -5.22
C ASN A 11 2.36 -5.00 -5.21
N GLN A 12 1.75 -4.03 -5.91
CA GLN A 12 2.18 -2.63 -5.88
C GLN A 12 1.02 -1.75 -5.40
N PHE A 13 1.09 -1.32 -4.14
CA PHE A 13 0.11 -0.42 -3.52
C PHE A 13 0.57 1.03 -3.69
N ILE A 14 0.11 1.69 -4.77
CA ILE A 14 0.61 2.99 -5.21
C ILE A 14 -0.50 4.02 -5.26
N GLY A 15 -0.32 5.15 -4.55
CA GLY A 15 -1.24 6.29 -4.63
C GLY A 15 -2.60 6.01 -4.00
N ASN A 16 -2.70 4.98 -3.16
CA ASN A 16 -3.94 4.66 -2.45
C ASN A 16 -4.19 5.68 -1.35
N LEU A 17 -5.41 6.21 -1.31
CA LEU A 17 -5.86 7.10 -0.24
C LEU A 17 -6.00 6.39 1.12
N THR A 18 -6.27 5.08 1.09
CA THR A 18 -6.24 4.21 2.26
C THR A 18 -5.74 2.86 1.79
N GLN A 19 -4.62 2.40 2.35
CA GLN A 19 -3.93 1.24 1.83
C GLN A 19 -4.76 -0.03 1.93
N ILE A 20 -5.29 -0.33 3.12
CA ILE A 20 -6.14 -1.50 3.38
C ILE A 20 -7.27 -1.09 4.32
N ILE A 21 -8.48 -1.60 4.07
CA ILE A 21 -9.64 -1.48 4.94
C ILE A 21 -10.10 -2.90 5.30
N VAL A 22 -10.40 -3.13 6.57
CA VAL A 22 -10.92 -4.41 7.07
C VAL A 22 -12.35 -4.21 7.56
N SER A 23 -13.31 -4.90 6.95
CA SER A 23 -14.72 -4.82 7.34
C SER A 23 -15.07 -5.85 8.41
N GLY A 24 -15.55 -5.36 9.56
CA GLY A 24 -16.05 -6.20 10.67
C GLY A 24 -14.97 -6.94 11.48
N GLY A 25 -13.71 -6.55 11.37
CA GLY A 25 -12.58 -7.16 12.09
C GLY A 25 -11.50 -6.13 12.45
N LYS A 26 -10.60 -6.50 13.36
CA LYS A 26 -9.56 -5.59 13.88
C LYS A 26 -8.22 -5.69 13.16
N THR A 27 -7.99 -6.75 12.38
CA THR A 27 -6.70 -7.00 11.73
C THR A 27 -6.85 -7.84 10.46
N ALA A 28 -5.97 -7.61 9.49
CA ALA A 28 -5.78 -8.45 8.31
C ALA A 28 -4.48 -9.26 8.38
N ASN A 29 -3.76 -9.24 9.51
CA ASN A 29 -2.51 -9.98 9.72
C ASN A 29 -2.66 -11.50 9.74
N ARG A 30 -3.89 -12.02 9.72
CA ARG A 30 -4.16 -13.45 9.57
C ARG A 30 -4.07 -13.92 8.11
N ASN A 31 -3.86 -13.00 7.17
CA ASN A 31 -3.50 -13.28 5.79
C ASN A 31 -1.98 -13.22 5.60
N VAL A 32 -1.49 -13.72 4.46
CA VAL A 32 -0.07 -13.65 4.12
C VAL A 32 0.24 -12.33 3.42
N TRP A 33 1.22 -11.59 3.94
CA TRP A 33 1.74 -10.34 3.39
C TRP A 33 3.26 -10.47 3.25
N GLU A 34 3.77 -10.50 2.02
CA GLU A 34 5.22 -10.61 1.78
C GLU A 34 5.62 -10.02 0.43
N GLY A 35 6.68 -9.22 0.38
CA GLY A 35 7.27 -8.78 -0.87
C GLY A 35 6.40 -7.78 -1.62
N ASN A 36 5.50 -7.06 -0.95
CA ASN A 36 4.70 -6.02 -1.60
C ASN A 36 5.45 -4.70 -1.60
N TYR A 37 5.27 -3.92 -2.66
CA TYR A 37 5.70 -2.53 -2.73
C TYR A 37 4.59 -1.62 -2.20
N TRP A 38 4.93 -0.70 -1.31
CA TRP A 38 4.02 0.28 -0.72
C TRP A 38 4.56 1.68 -0.98
N SER A 39 3.78 2.53 -1.65
CA SER A 39 4.26 3.87 -2.04
C SER A 39 4.55 4.80 -0.86
N ASP A 40 4.00 4.50 0.32
CA ASP A 40 4.18 5.20 1.60
C ASP A 40 5.19 4.50 2.52
N TYR A 41 5.94 3.48 2.04
CA TYR A 41 6.98 2.85 2.83
C TYR A 41 8.25 3.71 2.90
N GLU A 42 8.54 4.20 4.10
CA GLU A 42 9.67 5.10 4.37
C GLU A 42 10.92 4.38 4.90
N GLY A 43 10.91 3.04 4.98
CA GLY A 43 12.07 2.29 5.47
C GLY A 43 13.26 2.30 4.51
N PHE A 44 14.42 1.96 5.04
CA PHE A 44 15.68 1.90 4.30
C PHE A 44 15.97 0.48 3.81
N ASP A 45 16.84 0.39 2.81
CA ASP A 45 17.44 -0.84 2.30
C ASP A 45 18.96 -0.57 2.28
N MET A 46 19.63 -0.92 3.38
CA MET A 46 21.05 -0.62 3.59
C MET A 46 21.96 -1.64 2.92
N ASP A 47 21.54 -2.90 2.83
CA ASP A 47 22.31 -3.98 2.21
C ASP A 47 22.09 -4.09 0.69
N LYS A 48 21.12 -3.33 0.16
CA LYS A 48 20.80 -3.17 -1.27
C LYS A 48 20.28 -4.47 -1.91
N ASP A 49 19.55 -5.27 -1.15
CA ASP A 49 18.92 -6.49 -1.67
C ASP A 49 17.55 -6.23 -2.33
N GLY A 50 17.04 -4.99 -2.26
CA GLY A 50 15.76 -4.56 -2.81
C GLY A 50 14.57 -4.76 -1.84
N ILE A 51 14.83 -5.28 -0.65
CA ILE A 51 13.88 -5.46 0.46
C ILE A 51 14.18 -4.41 1.52
N GLY A 52 13.14 -3.87 2.13
CA GLY A 52 13.28 -2.95 3.23
C GLY A 52 13.76 -3.64 4.51
N ASP A 53 14.74 -3.04 5.19
CA ASP A 53 15.32 -3.51 6.44
C ASP A 53 14.31 -3.56 7.60
N LYS A 54 13.23 -2.78 7.50
CA LYS A 54 12.16 -2.71 8.49
C LYS A 54 10.84 -3.21 7.90
N PRO A 55 10.02 -3.94 8.65
CA PRO A 55 8.66 -4.29 8.21
C PRO A 55 7.83 -3.04 7.88
N TYR A 56 6.96 -3.16 6.88
CA TYR A 56 5.90 -2.19 6.66
C TYR A 56 4.75 -2.51 7.63
N GLU A 57 4.29 -1.51 8.39
CA GLU A 57 3.26 -1.67 9.39
C GLU A 57 2.14 -0.65 9.15
N LEU A 58 0.95 -1.15 8.88
CA LEU A 58 -0.26 -0.32 8.78
C LEU A 58 -1.06 -0.47 10.06
N TYR A 59 -1.36 0.66 10.69
CA TYR A 59 -2.16 0.73 11.92
C TYR A 59 -3.54 1.33 11.65
N SER A 60 -4.54 0.81 12.34
CA SER A 60 -5.87 1.40 12.43
C SER A 60 -6.05 2.04 13.79
N TYR A 61 -6.35 3.33 13.79
CA TYR A 61 -6.87 4.01 14.96
C TYR A 61 -8.34 3.69 15.05
N ALA A 62 -8.84 3.28 16.23
CA ALA A 62 -10.23 2.82 16.40
C ALA A 62 -11.27 3.91 16.04
N ASP A 63 -10.85 5.18 16.02
CA ASP A 63 -11.75 6.31 15.95
C ASP A 63 -11.88 6.92 14.53
N ARG A 64 -11.33 6.27 13.49
CA ARG A 64 -11.36 6.81 12.11
C ARG A 64 -12.79 7.07 11.62
N ILE A 65 -13.17 8.33 11.62
CA ILE A 65 -14.53 8.82 11.31
C ILE A 65 -15.07 8.32 9.97
N TRP A 66 -14.22 8.16 8.95
CA TRP A 66 -14.65 7.69 7.62
C TRP A 66 -15.04 6.21 7.55
N ARG A 67 -14.72 5.41 8.58
CA ARG A 67 -15.25 4.05 8.70
C ARG A 67 -16.70 4.07 9.15
N ASP A 68 -17.01 4.94 10.12
CA ASP A 68 -18.35 5.03 10.69
C ASP A 68 -19.26 5.94 9.84
N LEU A 69 -18.67 6.88 9.11
CA LEU A 69 -19.35 7.83 8.22
C LEU A 69 -18.76 7.72 6.79
N PRO A 70 -19.26 6.81 5.95
CA PRO A 70 -18.78 6.66 4.57
C PRO A 70 -18.84 7.96 3.76
N TYR A 71 -19.85 8.81 4.00
CA TYR A 71 -20.00 10.11 3.35
C TYR A 71 -18.89 11.12 3.71
N ALA A 72 -18.21 10.95 4.85
CA ALA A 72 -17.09 11.80 5.23
C ALA A 72 -15.90 11.66 4.24
N GLN A 73 -15.82 10.57 3.49
CA GLN A 73 -14.80 10.39 2.46
C GLN A 73 -14.82 11.48 1.38
N PHE A 74 -15.98 12.11 1.14
CA PHE A 74 -16.12 13.22 0.20
C PHE A 74 -15.24 14.43 0.57
N PHE A 75 -15.03 14.67 1.86
CA PHE A 75 -14.30 15.82 2.35
C PHE A 75 -12.78 15.57 2.47
N LYS A 76 -12.27 14.44 1.97
CA LYS A 76 -10.83 14.12 2.03
C LYS A 76 -10.04 15.15 1.22
N GLY A 77 -8.97 15.69 1.82
CA GLY A 77 -8.20 16.81 1.27
C GLY A 77 -8.76 18.20 1.61
N SER A 78 -9.86 18.29 2.36
CA SER A 78 -10.31 19.57 2.92
C SER A 78 -9.53 19.92 4.20
N PRO A 79 -9.28 21.21 4.49
CA PRO A 79 -8.53 21.63 5.69
C PRO A 79 -9.12 21.11 7.01
N ILE A 80 -10.45 20.99 7.09
CA ILE A 80 -11.15 20.49 8.27
C ILE A 80 -10.82 19.02 8.54
N LEU A 81 -10.84 18.17 7.51
CA LEU A 81 -10.50 16.76 7.69
C LEU A 81 -9.00 16.55 7.93
N GLU A 82 -8.12 17.31 7.29
CA GLU A 82 -6.68 17.23 7.56
C GLU A 82 -6.38 17.60 9.02
N THR A 83 -7.05 18.62 9.56
CA THR A 83 -6.91 19.02 10.97
C THR A 83 -7.38 17.92 11.91
N LEU A 84 -8.47 17.23 11.57
CA LEU A 84 -9.02 16.15 12.37
C LEU A 84 -8.15 14.89 12.33
N ASP A 85 -7.63 14.50 11.16
CA ASP A 85 -6.67 13.39 11.01
C ASP A 85 -5.39 13.67 11.82
N PHE A 86 -4.91 14.91 11.83
CA PHE A 86 -3.77 15.31 12.64
C PHE A 86 -4.02 15.15 14.15
N LEU A 87 -5.19 15.60 14.64
CA LEU A 87 -5.55 15.45 16.05
C LEU A 87 -5.70 13.98 16.45
N GLU A 88 -6.31 13.14 15.60
CA GLU A 88 -6.43 11.69 15.84
C GLU A 88 -5.06 11.00 15.94
N ARG A 89 -4.07 11.44 15.16
CA ARG A 89 -2.68 10.93 15.24
C ARG A 89 -1.95 11.41 16.48
N LEU A 90 -2.19 12.65 16.92
CA LEU A 90 -1.53 13.22 18.09
C LEU A 90 -2.06 12.68 19.42
N ALA A 91 -3.37 12.51 19.53
CA ALA A 91 -4.04 12.14 20.77
C ALA A 91 -5.05 11.00 20.54
N PRO A 92 -4.57 9.79 20.17
CA PRO A 92 -5.46 8.66 20.01
C PRO A 92 -6.02 8.24 21.38
N PHE A 93 -7.34 8.32 21.54
CA PHE A 93 -8.02 7.96 22.80
C PHE A 93 -8.00 6.44 23.08
N THR A 94 -7.56 5.66 22.09
CA THR A 94 -7.39 4.20 22.16
C THR A 94 -6.05 3.78 21.54
N LYS A 95 -5.51 2.64 21.97
CA LYS A 95 -4.32 2.06 21.33
C LYS A 95 -4.69 1.60 19.91
N PRO A 96 -3.87 1.94 18.88
CA PRO A 96 -4.15 1.51 17.52
C PRO A 96 -4.01 -0.01 17.37
N ASP A 97 -4.89 -0.60 16.58
CA ASP A 97 -4.79 -2.00 16.17
C ASP A 97 -3.84 -2.11 14.96
N MET A 98 -2.94 -3.11 14.96
CA MET A 98 -2.13 -3.41 13.78
C MET A 98 -2.99 -4.11 12.72
N LEU A 99 -3.23 -3.44 11.60
CA LEU A 99 -3.98 -3.99 10.48
C LEU A 99 -3.16 -4.97 9.66
N VAL A 100 -2.00 -4.52 9.20
CA VAL A 100 -1.13 -5.26 8.28
C VAL A 100 0.32 -5.08 8.70
N ARG A 101 1.07 -6.17 8.61
CA ARG A 101 2.51 -6.22 8.74
C ARG A 101 3.08 -7.01 7.57
N ASP A 102 3.71 -6.32 6.63
CA ASP A 102 4.56 -6.97 5.62
C ASP A 102 5.98 -7.04 6.18
N LYS A 103 6.49 -8.26 6.38
CA LYS A 103 7.82 -8.47 6.97
C LYS A 103 8.96 -8.20 6.00
N LYS A 104 8.69 -8.21 4.70
CA LYS A 104 9.69 -8.03 3.64
C LYS A 104 9.12 -7.07 2.60
N PRO A 105 8.82 -5.81 2.96
CA PRO A 105 8.33 -4.85 1.98
C PRO A 105 9.40 -4.62 0.92
N MET A 106 9.02 -4.43 -0.33
CA MET A 106 9.99 -4.08 -1.37
C MET A 106 10.32 -2.60 -1.34
N LYS A 107 11.60 -2.28 -1.52
CA LYS A 107 12.05 -0.89 -1.55
C LYS A 107 11.70 -0.20 -2.85
N GLU A 108 11.75 -0.92 -3.97
CA GLU A 108 11.45 -0.38 -5.30
C GLU A 108 10.21 -1.04 -5.93
N LYS A 109 9.57 -0.27 -6.80
CA LYS A 109 8.44 -0.72 -7.61
C LYS A 109 8.94 -1.69 -8.70
N PHE A 110 8.24 -2.80 -8.92
CA PHE A 110 8.51 -3.67 -10.07
C PHE A 110 8.37 -2.90 -11.40
N LYS A 111 9.29 -3.15 -12.34
CA LYS A 111 9.31 -2.54 -13.69
C LYS A 111 8.80 -3.49 -14.79
N GLN A 112 8.23 -4.65 -14.44
CA GLN A 112 8.04 -5.77 -15.37
C GLN A 112 7.06 -5.51 -16.53
N GLN A 113 6.03 -4.66 -16.36
CA GLN A 113 5.10 -4.36 -17.45
C GLN A 113 5.68 -3.37 -18.47
N GLN A 114 6.49 -2.40 -18.04
CA GLN A 114 7.08 -1.39 -18.93
C GLN A 114 8.14 -2.00 -19.85
N LYS A 115 9.07 -2.81 -19.29
CA LYS A 115 10.10 -3.48 -20.10
C LYS A 115 9.55 -4.43 -21.17
N LYS A 116 8.44 -5.12 -20.88
CA LYS A 116 7.81 -6.03 -21.85
C LYS A 116 7.13 -5.27 -22.99
N VAL A 117 6.54 -4.11 -22.69
CA VAL A 117 5.94 -3.22 -23.70
C VAL A 117 7.03 -2.54 -24.53
N GLU A 118 8.07 -1.99 -23.90
CA GLU A 118 9.23 -1.40 -24.57
C GLU A 118 9.88 -2.41 -25.52
N LYS A 119 10.22 -3.61 -25.03
CA LYS A 119 10.81 -4.67 -25.86
C LYS A 119 9.90 -5.10 -27.02
N LYS A 120 8.57 -5.07 -26.83
CA LYS A 120 7.59 -5.37 -27.89
C LYS A 120 7.47 -4.23 -28.90
N MET A 121 7.58 -2.98 -28.46
CA MET A 121 7.57 -1.80 -29.32
C MET A 121 8.86 -1.72 -30.15
N ASP A 122 10.01 -1.98 -29.54
CA ASP A 122 11.31 -2.06 -30.23
C ASP A 122 11.32 -3.15 -31.31
N ALA A 123 10.78 -4.33 -30.98
CA ALA A 123 10.65 -5.42 -31.94
C ALA A 123 9.69 -5.08 -33.10
N LEU A 124 8.61 -4.33 -32.83
CA LEU A 124 7.67 -3.88 -33.86
C LEU A 124 8.32 -2.83 -34.77
N GLN A 125 9.10 -1.91 -34.21
CA GLN A 125 9.84 -0.90 -34.97
C GLN A 125 10.86 -1.54 -35.91
N GLN A 126 11.64 -2.52 -35.42
CA GLN A 126 12.61 -3.25 -36.24
C GLN A 126 11.97 -4.00 -37.42
N LEU A 127 10.75 -4.53 -37.25
CA LEU A 127 10.02 -5.18 -38.33
C LEU A 127 9.51 -4.19 -39.39
N LEU A 128 9.10 -3.00 -38.97
CA LEU A 128 8.68 -1.94 -39.88
C LEU A 128 9.88 -1.39 -40.68
N ASP A 129 11.02 -1.19 -40.02
CA ASP A 129 12.24 -0.72 -40.66
C ASP A 129 12.83 -1.74 -41.64
N ALA A 130 12.58 -3.03 -41.45
CA ALA A 130 13.02 -4.10 -42.35
C ALA A 130 12.12 -4.29 -43.59
N GLN A 131 10.96 -3.61 -43.65
CA GLN A 131 10.00 -3.69 -44.75
C GLN A 131 10.06 -2.48 -45.70
N GLY A 132 10.90 -1.48 -45.41
CA GLY A 132 11.18 -0.32 -46.27
C GLY A 132 12.56 -0.39 -46.89
#